data_AF-A0A2V7WML2-F1
#
_entry.id   AF-A0A2V7WML2-F1
#
_cell.length_a   1.000
_cell.length_b   1.000
_cell.length_c   1.000
_cell.angle_alpha   90.00
_cell.angle_beta   90.00
_cell.angle_gamma   90.00
#
_symmetry.space_group_name_H-M   'P 1'
#
loop_
_entity.id
_entity.type
_entity.pdbx_description
1 polymer ?
#
loop_
_entity_poly.entity_id
_entity_poly.type
_entity_poly.pdbx_seq_one_letter_code
_entity_poly.pdbx_strand_id
1 'polypeptide(L)'
;MPTLMQKIRLVIRGWNRRRQERDQEFLAKNTWAPASAGAGARKPVAGPAATQLDIEGLTVAYLDDSGQIHHYLDTESGDVLDIRANEAGVGPPRYLRIPARSSESEADDRRLFLTSLDASSVRDRLASCIGFPEEFRRTLSTDRGTERAWYSFKNDRAIAVIDAWLRDVGLR
;
A
#
# COMPACT_ATOMS: atom_id res chain seq x y z
N MET A 1 -9.79 23.27 -0.90
CA MET A 1 -10.29 22.26 0.05
C MET A 1 -9.42 21.02 -0.09
N PRO A 2 -8.62 20.63 0.92
CA PRO A 2 -7.78 19.45 0.82
C PRO A 2 -8.65 18.18 0.79
N THR A 3 -8.39 17.29 -0.16
CA THR A 3 -9.13 16.03 -0.32
C THR A 3 -8.85 15.10 0.87
N LEU A 4 -9.81 14.25 1.22
CA LEU A 4 -9.70 13.32 2.36
C LEU A 4 -8.43 12.43 2.28
N MET A 5 -7.95 12.12 1.07
CA MET A 5 -6.68 11.42 0.81
C MET A 5 -5.44 12.22 1.24
N GLN A 6 -5.47 13.56 1.14
CA GLN A 6 -4.39 14.42 1.67
C GLN A 6 -4.40 14.43 3.21
N LYS A 7 -5.57 14.29 3.84
CA LYS A 7 -5.66 14.15 5.31
C LYS A 7 -5.12 12.80 5.77
N ILE A 8 -5.35 11.73 5.02
CA ILE A 8 -4.76 10.41 5.27
C ILE A 8 -3.23 10.48 5.10
N ARG A 9 -2.71 11.08 4.00
CA ARG A 9 -1.26 11.30 3.80
C ARG A 9 -0.61 12.13 4.92
N LEU A 10 -1.28 13.17 5.44
CA LEU A 10 -0.74 14.03 6.51
C LEU A 10 -0.73 13.35 7.89
N VAL A 11 -1.74 12.53 8.21
CA VAL A 11 -1.78 11.76 9.46
C VAL A 11 -0.73 10.64 9.46
N ILE A 12 -0.45 10.04 8.30
CA ILE A 12 0.54 8.95 8.14
C ILE A 12 1.98 9.48 8.14
N ARG A 13 2.25 10.64 7.53
CA ARG A 13 3.60 11.27 7.56
C ARG A 13 4.02 11.66 9.00
N GLY A 14 3.07 12.01 9.86
CA GLY A 14 3.31 12.25 11.30
C GLY A 14 3.43 10.97 12.15
N TRP A 15 3.07 9.80 11.62
CA TRP A 15 3.21 8.50 12.28
C TRP A 15 4.60 7.89 12.00
N ASN A 16 5.10 8.01 10.76
CA ASN A 16 6.42 7.47 10.38
C ASN A 16 7.58 8.10 11.18
N ARG A 17 7.48 9.38 11.53
CA ARG A 17 8.46 10.05 12.40
C ARG A 17 8.46 9.51 13.84
N ARG A 18 7.27 9.30 14.40
CA ARG A 18 7.08 8.76 15.77
C ARG A 18 7.43 7.28 15.90
N ARG A 19 7.33 6.51 14.81
CA ARG A 19 7.75 5.10 14.76
C ARG A 19 9.28 4.96 14.71
N GLN A 20 9.96 5.79 13.91
CA GLN A 20 11.42 5.89 13.93
C GLN A 20 11.98 6.33 15.29
N GLU A 21 11.32 7.29 15.96
CA GLU A 21 11.70 7.70 17.32
C GLU A 21 11.50 6.57 18.34
N ARG A 22 10.42 5.78 18.22
CA ARG A 22 10.18 4.61 19.08
C ARG A 22 11.17 3.47 18.84
N ASP A 23 11.52 3.19 17.60
CA ASP A 23 12.48 2.13 17.24
C ASP A 23 13.91 2.54 17.62
N GLN A 24 14.26 3.83 17.50
CA GLN A 24 15.53 4.35 18.03
C GLN A 24 15.56 4.37 19.57
N GLU A 25 14.48 4.74 20.25
CA GLU A 25 14.40 4.64 21.71
C GLU A 25 14.53 3.19 22.19
N PHE A 26 13.97 2.23 21.46
CA PHE A 26 14.05 0.81 21.79
C PHE A 26 15.47 0.25 21.59
N LEU A 27 16.20 0.73 20.58
CA LEU A 27 17.61 0.42 20.36
C LEU A 27 18.50 1.07 21.43
N ALA A 28 18.23 2.33 21.81
CA ALA A 28 19.00 3.04 22.82
C ALA A 28 18.79 2.48 24.24
N LYS A 29 17.59 1.99 24.56
CA LYS A 29 17.25 1.39 25.87
C LYS A 29 17.80 -0.04 26.06
N ASN A 30 18.19 -0.73 24.98
CA ASN A 30 18.73 -2.10 25.03
C ASN A 30 20.26 -2.21 25.00
N THR A 31 20.99 -1.11 24.88
CA THR A 31 22.44 -1.10 25.06
C THR A 31 22.78 -0.96 26.54
N TRP A 32 22.81 -2.08 27.30
CA TRP A 32 23.65 -2.28 28.50
C TRP A 32 23.74 -3.75 28.91
N ALA A 33 24.82 -4.43 28.49
CA ALA A 33 25.58 -5.40 29.31
C ALA A 33 26.97 -5.64 28.68
N PRO A 34 28.08 -5.63 29.45
CA PRO A 34 29.44 -5.72 28.90
C PRO A 34 30.07 -7.12 28.92
N ALA A 35 30.90 -7.35 27.89
CA ALA A 35 32.13 -8.16 27.77
C ALA A 35 32.17 -9.67 28.10
N SER A 36 32.55 -10.47 27.08
CA SER A 36 33.70 -11.38 27.20
C SER A 36 34.30 -11.69 25.82
N ALA A 37 35.63 -11.66 25.75
CA ALA A 37 36.43 -12.01 24.59
C ALA A 37 36.45 -13.53 24.39
N GLY A 38 36.33 -14.00 23.14
CA GLY A 38 36.45 -15.42 22.82
C GLY A 38 36.37 -15.71 21.32
N ALA A 39 37.53 -16.01 20.74
CA ALA A 39 37.77 -16.89 19.60
C ALA A 39 36.72 -16.99 18.46
N GLY A 40 37.11 -16.52 17.28
CA GLY A 40 36.93 -17.28 16.03
C GLY A 40 35.51 -17.72 15.66
N ALA A 41 34.54 -16.82 15.62
CA ALA A 41 33.29 -17.09 14.91
C ALA A 41 33.40 -16.54 13.48
N ARG A 42 33.59 -17.44 12.50
CA ARG A 42 33.27 -17.13 11.10
C ARG A 42 31.87 -16.53 11.09
N LYS A 43 31.75 -15.28 10.62
CA LYS A 43 30.47 -14.66 10.31
C LYS A 43 29.67 -15.71 9.52
N PRO A 44 28.51 -16.20 10.00
CA PRO A 44 27.66 -16.97 9.12
C PRO A 44 27.41 -16.04 7.93
N VAL A 45 27.76 -16.51 6.74
CA VAL A 45 27.31 -15.86 5.51
C VAL A 45 25.81 -15.91 5.64
N ALA A 46 25.23 -14.77 6.04
CA ALA A 46 23.80 -14.60 6.04
C ALA A 46 23.39 -14.96 4.60
N GLY A 47 22.63 -16.05 4.47
CA GLY A 47 21.83 -16.24 3.26
C GLY A 47 21.06 -14.95 3.00
N PRO A 48 20.70 -14.64 1.74
CA PRO A 48 20.10 -13.36 1.39
C PRO A 48 19.01 -13.05 2.41
N ALA A 49 19.24 -12.00 3.21
CA ALA A 49 18.24 -11.54 4.15
C ALA A 49 16.99 -11.31 3.31
N ALA A 50 15.87 -11.96 3.65
CA ALA A 50 14.62 -11.71 2.97
C ALA A 50 14.33 -10.21 3.16
N THR A 51 14.55 -9.41 2.11
CA THR A 51 14.33 -7.98 2.13
C THR A 51 12.89 -7.75 2.56
N GLN A 52 12.69 -7.06 3.68
CA GLN A 52 11.35 -6.77 4.17
C GLN A 52 10.70 -5.75 3.23
N LEU A 53 9.73 -6.19 2.45
CA LEU A 53 9.01 -5.34 1.51
C LEU A 53 8.01 -4.43 2.22
N ASP A 54 7.93 -3.17 1.81
CA ASP A 54 6.92 -2.22 2.28
C ASP A 54 5.55 -2.52 1.63
N ILE A 55 4.85 -3.53 2.15
CA ILE A 55 3.53 -3.93 1.65
C ILE A 55 2.49 -2.80 1.80
N GLU A 56 2.59 -2.01 2.86
CA GLU A 56 1.68 -0.86 3.08
C GLU A 56 1.91 0.21 2.00
N GLY A 57 3.18 0.56 1.74
CA GLY A 57 3.56 1.46 0.66
C GLY A 57 3.14 0.95 -0.72
N LEU A 58 3.32 -0.34 -0.99
CA LEU A 58 2.86 -0.97 -2.24
C LEU A 58 1.34 -0.86 -2.40
N THR A 59 0.59 -1.07 -1.32
CA THR A 59 -0.88 -0.95 -1.32
C THR A 59 -1.32 0.47 -1.63
N VAL A 60 -0.67 1.46 -1.02
CA VAL A 60 -0.95 2.88 -1.28
C VAL A 60 -0.61 3.25 -2.72
N ALA A 61 0.56 2.81 -3.22
CA ALA A 61 1.00 3.05 -4.59
C ALA A 61 0.06 2.44 -5.63
N TYR A 62 -0.41 1.22 -5.41
CA TYR A 62 -1.37 0.56 -6.29
C TYR A 62 -2.74 1.29 -6.30
N LEU A 63 -3.16 1.82 -5.14
CA LEU A 63 -4.43 2.52 -5.01
C LEU A 63 -4.39 4.00 -5.47
N ASP A 64 -3.23 4.53 -5.82
CA ASP A 64 -3.12 5.89 -6.40
C ASP A 64 -3.65 5.89 -7.83
N ASP A 65 -4.74 6.62 -8.05
CA ASP A 65 -5.42 6.79 -9.33
C ASP A 65 -5.14 8.16 -9.98
N SER A 66 -4.21 8.93 -9.40
CA SER A 66 -3.98 10.32 -9.84
C SER A 66 -3.37 10.42 -11.23
N GLY A 67 -2.69 9.36 -11.69
CA GLY A 67 -1.94 9.33 -12.95
C GLY A 67 -0.74 10.29 -12.99
N GLN A 68 -0.49 11.05 -11.93
CA GLN A 68 0.58 12.05 -11.86
C GLN A 68 1.90 11.45 -11.37
N ILE A 69 1.82 10.32 -10.66
CA ILE A 69 2.95 9.69 -9.99
C ILE A 69 3.14 8.29 -10.58
N HIS A 70 4.41 7.93 -10.70
CA HIS A 70 4.90 6.66 -11.15
C HIS A 70 5.59 6.00 -9.97
N HIS A 71 5.00 4.91 -9.48
CA HIS A 71 5.49 4.23 -8.29
C HIS A 71 6.39 3.05 -8.66
N TYR A 72 7.55 2.95 -8.03
CA TYR A 72 8.52 1.88 -8.24
C TYR A 72 8.88 1.21 -6.93
N LEU A 73 9.13 -0.09 -6.95
CA LEU A 73 9.70 -0.87 -5.84
C LEU A 73 11.21 -0.96 -6.04
N ASP A 74 12.00 -0.51 -5.06
CA ASP A 74 13.43 -0.81 -4.98
C ASP A 74 13.59 -2.23 -4.42
N THR A 75 14.06 -3.15 -5.26
CA THR A 75 14.22 -4.57 -4.90
C THR A 75 15.35 -4.83 -3.91
N GLU A 76 16.30 -3.89 -3.77
CA GLU A 76 17.39 -4.02 -2.81
C GLU A 76 16.96 -3.58 -1.41
N SER A 77 16.23 -2.46 -1.30
CA SER A 77 15.82 -1.91 0.01
C SER A 77 14.43 -2.39 0.46
N GLY A 78 13.55 -2.74 -0.48
CA GLY A 78 12.15 -3.05 -0.23
C GLY A 78 11.23 -1.82 -0.16
N ASP A 79 11.76 -0.62 -0.43
CA ASP A 79 11.02 0.65 -0.35
C ASP A 79 10.28 0.99 -1.65
N VAL A 80 9.22 1.79 -1.51
CA VAL A 80 8.49 2.37 -2.63
C VAL A 80 8.98 3.79 -2.93
N LEU A 81 9.28 4.04 -4.20
CA LEU A 81 9.72 5.32 -4.74
C LEU A 81 8.62 5.96 -5.60
N ASP A 82 8.41 7.25 -5.37
CA ASP A 82 7.48 8.07 -6.11
C ASP A 82 8.24 8.96 -7.09
N ILE A 83 8.06 8.73 -8.40
CA ILE A 83 8.64 9.54 -9.46
C ILE A 83 7.51 10.28 -10.17
N ARG A 84 7.67 11.58 -10.42
CA ARG A 84 6.65 12.31 -11.18
C ARG A 84 6.65 11.85 -12.63
N ALA A 85 5.48 11.83 -13.27
CA ALA A 85 5.34 11.36 -14.66
C ALA A 85 6.22 12.13 -15.68
N ASN A 86 6.65 13.35 -15.36
CA ASN A 86 7.51 14.18 -16.21
C ASN A 86 9.01 14.08 -15.90
N GLU A 87 9.41 13.28 -14.91
CA GLU A 87 10.81 13.06 -14.53
C GLU A 87 11.36 11.79 -15.20
N ALA A 88 12.67 11.74 -15.42
CA ALA A 88 13.32 10.56 -15.98
C ALA A 88 13.09 9.35 -15.06
N GLY A 89 12.50 8.29 -15.60
CA GLY A 89 12.20 7.08 -14.84
C GLY A 89 13.45 6.32 -14.41
N VAL A 90 13.35 5.60 -13.31
CA VAL A 90 14.32 4.56 -12.93
C VAL A 90 14.01 3.26 -13.65
N GLY A 91 15.02 2.43 -13.87
CA GLY A 91 14.91 1.23 -14.70
C GLY A 91 15.27 -0.08 -13.98
N PRO A 92 14.90 -1.22 -14.58
CA PRO A 92 15.30 -2.55 -14.11
C PRO A 92 16.83 -2.74 -14.21
N PRO A 93 17.40 -3.72 -13.46
CA PRO A 93 16.71 -4.73 -12.65
C PRO A 93 16.36 -4.28 -11.23
N ARG A 94 16.95 -3.17 -10.76
CA ARG A 94 16.80 -2.74 -9.37
C ARG A 94 15.42 -2.18 -9.05
N TYR A 95 14.84 -1.42 -9.97
CA TYR A 95 13.56 -0.74 -9.76
C TYR A 95 12.46 -1.38 -10.60
N LEU A 96 11.49 -1.99 -9.93
CA LEU A 96 10.34 -2.61 -10.59
C LEU A 96 9.16 -1.67 -10.58
N ARG A 97 8.49 -1.54 -11.72
CA ARG A 97 7.31 -0.70 -11.84
C ARG A 97 6.13 -1.36 -11.13
N ILE A 98 5.54 -0.65 -10.16
CA ILE A 98 4.33 -1.12 -9.47
C ILE A 98 3.14 -1.04 -10.45
N PRO A 99 2.29 -2.08 -10.51
CA PRO A 99 1.10 -2.07 -11.36
C PRO A 99 0.21 -0.87 -11.08
N ALA A 100 -0.34 -0.28 -12.14
CA ALA A 100 -1.33 0.78 -12.04
C ALA A 100 -2.74 0.22 -12.24
N ARG A 101 -3.71 0.85 -11.60
CA ARG A 101 -5.13 0.53 -11.80
C ARG A 101 -5.65 1.13 -13.09
N SER A 102 -6.52 0.40 -13.77
CA SER A 102 -7.27 0.88 -14.94
C SER A 102 -8.71 1.25 -14.56
N SER A 103 -9.36 2.10 -15.36
CA SER A 103 -10.79 2.43 -15.18
C SER A 103 -11.69 1.19 -15.24
N GLU A 104 -11.29 0.18 -16.00
CA GLU A 104 -11.97 -1.12 -16.07
C GLU A 104 -11.86 -1.88 -14.74
N SER A 105 -10.64 -1.99 -14.18
CA SER A 105 -10.44 -2.63 -12.87
C SER A 105 -11.23 -1.95 -11.75
N GLU A 106 -11.40 -0.62 -11.83
CA GLU A 106 -12.22 0.11 -10.88
C GLU A 106 -13.72 -0.15 -11.06
N ALA A 107 -14.20 -0.27 -12.30
CA ALA A 107 -15.57 -0.66 -12.58
C ALA A 107 -15.88 -2.06 -12.07
N ASP A 108 -14.93 -2.99 -12.21
CA ASP A 108 -15.06 -4.35 -11.69
C ASP A 108 -15.06 -4.39 -10.17
N ASP A 109 -14.21 -3.59 -9.51
CA ASP A 109 -14.24 -3.46 -8.05
C ASP A 109 -15.62 -3.00 -7.56
N ARG A 110 -16.26 -2.02 -8.22
CA ARG A 110 -17.62 -1.58 -7.86
C ARG A 110 -18.64 -2.71 -7.99
N ARG A 111 -18.59 -3.47 -9.09
CA ARG A 111 -19.48 -4.63 -9.31
C ARG A 111 -19.30 -5.68 -8.23
N LEU A 112 -18.06 -6.06 -7.96
CA LEU A 112 -17.74 -7.11 -6.99
C LEU A 112 -18.05 -6.70 -5.55
N PHE A 113 -17.89 -5.42 -5.22
CA PHE A 113 -18.32 -4.92 -3.92
C PHE A 113 -19.83 -5.06 -3.73
N LEU A 114 -20.64 -4.70 -4.73
CA LEU A 114 -22.09 -4.88 -4.64
C LEU A 114 -22.51 -6.33 -4.47
N THR A 115 -21.78 -7.27 -5.09
CA THR A 115 -22.05 -8.70 -4.91
C THR A 115 -21.70 -9.19 -3.50
N SER A 116 -20.80 -8.50 -2.80
CA SER A 116 -20.42 -8.83 -1.42
C SER A 116 -21.37 -8.27 -0.37
N LEU A 117 -22.24 -7.32 -0.73
CA LEU A 117 -23.20 -6.71 0.18
C LEU A 117 -24.50 -7.52 0.27
N ASP A 118 -25.04 -7.63 1.49
CA ASP A 118 -26.39 -8.14 1.71
C ASP A 118 -27.46 -7.25 1.05
N ALA A 119 -28.62 -7.84 0.78
CA ALA A 119 -29.76 -7.12 0.25
C ALA A 119 -30.16 -5.97 1.19
N SER A 120 -30.06 -4.73 0.70
CA SER A 120 -30.32 -3.53 1.47
C SER A 120 -30.62 -2.35 0.55
N SER A 121 -31.33 -1.35 1.06
CA SER A 121 -31.62 -0.13 0.30
C SER A 121 -30.36 0.66 -0.08
N VAL A 122 -29.28 0.55 0.70
CA VAL A 122 -27.97 1.15 0.37
C VAL A 122 -27.35 0.43 -0.84
N ARG A 123 -27.38 -0.90 -0.86
CA ARG A 123 -26.92 -1.70 -2.00
C ARG A 123 -27.69 -1.35 -3.27
N ASP A 124 -29.02 -1.24 -3.19
CA ASP A 124 -29.85 -0.93 -4.36
C ASP A 124 -29.55 0.48 -4.92
N ARG A 125 -29.33 1.47 -4.04
CA ARG A 125 -28.90 2.80 -4.46
C ARG A 125 -27.53 2.79 -5.11
N LEU A 126 -26.56 2.09 -4.53
CA LEU A 126 -25.22 1.97 -5.12
C LEU A 126 -25.25 1.22 -6.47
N ALA A 127 -26.12 0.23 -6.62
CA ALA A 127 -26.33 -0.48 -7.88
C ALA A 127 -26.86 0.44 -8.98
N SER A 128 -27.77 1.36 -8.64
CA SER A 128 -28.35 2.32 -9.60
C SER A 128 -27.32 3.29 -10.20
N CYS A 129 -26.23 3.58 -9.47
CA CYS A 129 -25.18 4.51 -9.90
C CYS A 129 -23.84 3.82 -10.21
N ILE A 130 -23.81 2.50 -10.40
CA ILE A 130 -22.58 1.72 -10.59
C ILE A 130 -21.71 2.16 -11.78
N GLY A 131 -22.35 2.68 -12.84
CA GLY A 131 -21.71 3.21 -14.03
C GLY A 131 -21.15 4.62 -13.88
N PHE A 132 -21.45 5.30 -12.77
CA PHE A 132 -21.11 6.71 -12.53
C PHE A 132 -20.25 6.84 -11.28
N PRO A 133 -18.90 6.81 -11.40
CA PRO A 133 -17.99 6.75 -10.25
C PRO A 133 -18.22 7.84 -9.20
N GLU A 134 -18.47 9.08 -9.65
CA GLU A 134 -18.71 10.22 -8.76
C GLU A 134 -20.02 10.08 -7.97
N GLU A 135 -21.09 9.59 -8.61
CA GLU A 135 -22.38 9.37 -7.95
C GLU A 135 -22.33 8.17 -7.02
N PHE A 136 -21.60 7.12 -7.41
CA PHE A 136 -21.31 5.97 -6.56
C PHE A 136 -20.60 6.41 -5.29
N ARG A 137 -19.55 7.24 -5.41
CA ARG A 137 -18.81 7.77 -4.26
C ARG A 137 -19.67 8.65 -3.36
N ARG A 138 -20.51 9.52 -3.94
CA ARG A 138 -21.45 10.35 -3.16
C ARG A 138 -22.44 9.46 -2.40
N THR A 139 -23.02 8.47 -3.06
CA THR A 139 -23.96 7.52 -2.46
C THR A 139 -23.29 6.72 -1.35
N LEU A 140 -22.06 6.26 -1.57
CA LEU A 140 -21.27 5.54 -0.57
C LEU A 140 -21.06 6.36 0.70
N SER A 141 -20.76 7.65 0.58
CA SER A 141 -20.52 8.55 1.72
C SER A 141 -21.76 8.81 2.60
N THR A 142 -22.95 8.40 2.15
CA THR A 142 -24.19 8.57 2.94
C THR A 142 -24.27 7.59 4.12
N ASP A 143 -23.56 6.46 4.05
CA ASP A 143 -23.51 5.47 5.12
C ASP A 143 -22.06 5.12 5.48
N ARG A 144 -21.66 5.45 6.71
CA ARG A 144 -20.28 5.24 7.18
C ARG A 144 -19.89 3.78 7.28
N GLY A 145 -20.84 2.89 7.57
CA GLY A 145 -20.59 1.45 7.66
C GLY A 145 -20.18 0.89 6.29
N THR A 146 -20.99 1.18 5.28
CA THR A 146 -20.76 0.78 3.89
C THR A 146 -19.53 1.47 3.31
N GLU A 147 -19.30 2.75 3.60
CA GLU A 147 -18.08 3.44 3.20
C GLU A 147 -16.82 2.77 3.76
N ARG A 148 -16.83 2.42 5.05
CA ARG A 148 -15.72 1.68 5.66
C ARG A 148 -15.53 0.31 5.03
N ALA A 149 -16.62 -0.42 4.77
CA ALA A 149 -16.58 -1.72 4.11
C ALA A 149 -15.97 -1.64 2.71
N TRP A 150 -16.30 -0.59 1.93
CA TRP A 150 -15.72 -0.34 0.62
C TRP A 150 -14.20 -0.14 0.67
N TYR A 151 -13.70 0.67 1.61
CA TYR A 151 -12.25 0.88 1.72
C TYR A 151 -11.52 -0.37 2.19
N SER A 152 -12.11 -1.16 3.10
CA SER A 152 -11.56 -2.46 3.48
C SER A 152 -11.48 -3.39 2.28
N PHE A 153 -12.58 -3.52 1.53
CA PHE A 153 -12.66 -4.33 0.32
C PHE A 153 -11.60 -3.93 -0.72
N LYS A 154 -11.39 -2.63 -0.95
CA LYS A 154 -10.34 -2.15 -1.87
C LYS A 154 -8.94 -2.49 -1.38
N ASN A 155 -8.67 -2.38 -0.08
CA ASN A 155 -7.38 -2.73 0.49
C ASN A 155 -7.11 -4.23 0.33
N ASP A 156 -8.09 -5.09 0.65
CA ASP A 156 -7.94 -6.54 0.54
C ASP A 156 -7.65 -6.96 -0.91
N ARG A 157 -8.33 -6.35 -1.88
CA ARG A 157 -8.06 -6.59 -3.30
C ARG A 157 -6.70 -6.07 -3.74
N ALA A 158 -6.30 -4.88 -3.29
CA ALA A 158 -4.99 -4.33 -3.59
C ALA A 158 -3.87 -5.26 -3.08
N ILE A 159 -3.99 -5.74 -1.83
CA ILE A 159 -3.05 -6.71 -1.25
C ILE A 159 -3.01 -7.98 -2.10
N ALA A 160 -4.16 -8.53 -2.50
CA ALA A 160 -4.21 -9.74 -3.32
C ALA A 160 -3.53 -9.57 -4.69
N VAL A 161 -3.71 -8.40 -5.33
CA VAL A 161 -3.05 -8.08 -6.61
C VAL A 161 -1.55 -7.90 -6.42
N ILE A 162 -1.12 -7.20 -5.38
CA ILE A 162 0.30 -7.00 -5.06
C ILE A 162 0.97 -8.33 -4.76
N ASP A 163 0.33 -9.21 -3.99
CA ASP A 163 0.86 -10.54 -3.68
C ASP A 163 0.96 -11.44 -4.91
N ALA A 164 0.05 -11.30 -5.87
CA ALA A 164 0.16 -11.99 -7.15
C ALA A 164 1.33 -11.44 -7.98
N TRP A 165 1.46 -10.12 -8.05
CA TRP A 165 2.55 -9.46 -8.77
C TRP A 165 3.93 -9.78 -8.18
N LEU A 166 4.09 -9.71 -6.86
CA LEU A 166 5.35 -10.02 -6.16
C LEU A 166 5.80 -11.47 -6.42
N ARG A 167 4.85 -12.42 -6.49
CA ARG A 167 5.14 -13.82 -6.87
C ARG A 167 5.59 -13.94 -8.31
N ASP A 168 4.95 -13.23 -9.23
CA ASP A 168 5.31 -13.23 -10.66
C ASP A 168 6.74 -12.69 -10.90
N VAL A 169 7.15 -11.67 -10.14
CA VAL A 169 8.51 -11.11 -10.21
C VAL A 169 9.53 -11.84 -9.34
N GLY A 170 9.14 -12.93 -8.66
CA GLY A 170 10.05 -13.77 -7.87
C GLY A 170 10.50 -13.18 -6.52
N LEU A 171 9.73 -12.24 -5.97
CA LEU A 171 10.00 -11.60 -4.67
C LEU A 171 9.18 -12.21 -3.51
N ARG A 172 8.27 -13.15 -3.80
CA ARG A 172 7.47 -13.88 -2.81
C ARG A 172 7.08 -15.27 -3.28
#